data_AF-A0A9P6Z9Y7-F1
#
_entry.id   AF-A0A9P6Z9Y7-F1
#
_cell.length_a   1.000
_cell.length_b   1.000
_cell.length_c   1.000
_cell.angle_alpha   90.00
_cell.angle_beta   90.00
_cell.angle_gamma   90.00
#
_symmetry.space_group_name_H-M   'P 1'
#
loop_
_entity.id
_entity.type
_entity.pdbx_description
1 polymer ?
#
loop_
_entity_poly.entity_id
_entity_poly.type
_entity_poly.pdbx_seq_one_letter_code
_entity_poly.pdbx_strand_id
1 'polypeptide(L)'
;MLGKIKYNHSRKSSQSSASVVSTCQISNITLYDALKDPTLLHSFEFYLKKHWSQEYLMFIKAVNQLRHEAGQLKDIEDTLLRIYHNFIETDSPMELNVTTKKEVEDKLNSLQWAVISREDAIDILNSTEQEVLASLHIKFSEFLGTSLAAVSSQQSKIYEEPNSFEYTPGIVSKIVNPERSTSLRFTHESYVNNGKVIIGYAKDITDDAKCVKVNNEKVSFDYLVLCTGTSYANQLKSTDSSSMYRTANLKKMSHDISHAKKVLIVGAGLVGCELAAAIRQKSLSRSSSDTKVVLVDSLSEVLHRFPKKQRQRAHNFLTNIGVEIILNERITAINTEDNDETYYGSSGRVYSRKDFVVLLATGVKVNTDIIFNSTNESCLDICLDSHGYIRVKPTLQIEHWKYNHIFAGGDITNVVEEKTAYAATIAGVCIARNICRLEKGKKPLDQGTKGLIAPPAKPLHGITSQGGIENLNSLERHLSFLNPTWEALKYFNEKQYFKIVRSKKLSIIGRTPKTLEAPATLQKEKKPTPACSQESLEIIADENQPLI
;
A
#
# COMPACT_ATOMS: atom_id res chain seq x y z
N MET A 1 26.25 -36.40 52.46
CA MET A 1 27.18 -35.76 51.50
C MET A 1 26.63 -34.36 51.24
N LEU A 2 27.06 -33.35 52.00
CA LEU A 2 28.25 -32.52 51.75
C LEU A 2 28.14 -31.82 50.37
N GLY A 3 28.08 -30.49 50.26
CA GLY A 3 28.36 -29.48 51.27
C GLY A 3 27.85 -28.07 50.93
N LYS A 4 27.64 -27.33 52.03
CA LYS A 4 27.55 -25.87 52.12
C LYS A 4 28.91 -25.25 51.83
N ILE A 5 28.95 -24.04 51.28
CA ILE A 5 29.86 -22.99 51.76
C ILE A 5 29.08 -21.68 51.87
N LYS A 6 29.04 -21.14 53.11
CA LYS A 6 28.73 -19.76 53.47
C LYS A 6 30.04 -18.99 53.54
N TYR A 7 30.02 -17.69 53.20
CA TYR A 7 30.85 -16.69 53.88
C TYR A 7 30.07 -15.37 54.07
N ASN A 8 29.92 -14.97 55.35
CA ASN A 8 29.69 -13.61 55.86
C ASN A 8 31.03 -12.84 55.78
N HIS A 9 31.21 -11.52 55.90
CA HIS A 9 30.48 -10.35 56.40
C HIS A 9 31.31 -9.11 55.96
N SER A 10 30.72 -7.94 55.73
CA SER A 10 31.11 -6.67 56.38
C SER A 10 30.27 -5.48 55.89
N ARG A 11 29.77 -4.70 56.85
CA ARG A 11 29.02 -3.44 56.67
C ARG A 11 29.97 -2.30 56.29
N LYS A 12 29.49 -1.37 55.45
CA LYS A 12 29.54 0.08 55.74
C LYS A 12 28.50 0.85 54.91
N SER A 13 27.89 1.81 55.58
CA SER A 13 26.82 2.72 55.17
C SER A 13 27.29 3.84 54.25
N SER A 14 26.45 4.23 53.28
CA SER A 14 26.24 5.65 52.91
C SER A 14 24.96 5.80 52.09
N GLN A 15 24.23 6.88 52.36
CA GLN A 15 22.98 7.26 51.73
C GLN A 15 23.18 7.85 50.33
N SER A 16 22.09 7.78 49.56
CA SER A 16 21.60 8.77 48.58
C SER A 16 21.89 8.56 47.09
N SER A 17 20.87 8.99 46.34
CA SER A 17 20.81 9.35 44.92
C SER A 17 20.52 8.26 43.89
N ALA A 18 19.32 8.43 43.30
CA ALA A 18 18.83 7.99 42.01
C ALA A 18 19.80 7.19 41.12
N SER A 19 19.53 5.88 40.96
CA SER A 19 20.02 5.14 39.80
C SER A 19 19.11 5.46 38.61
N VAL A 20 19.57 6.43 37.83
CA VAL A 20 19.25 6.61 36.41
C VAL A 20 19.21 5.23 35.75
N VAL A 21 18.03 4.84 35.27
CA VAL A 21 17.88 3.63 34.46
C VAL A 21 18.68 3.87 33.17
N SER A 22 19.70 3.04 33.01
CA SER A 22 20.63 2.98 31.89
C SER A 22 19.96 3.29 30.55
N THR A 23 20.46 4.33 29.90
CA THR A 23 20.36 4.57 28.47
C THR A 23 20.76 3.29 27.73
N CYS A 24 19.78 2.55 27.22
CA CYS A 24 20.04 1.43 26.34
C CYS A 24 20.60 1.98 25.02
N GLN A 25 21.75 1.46 24.63
CA GLN A 25 22.61 1.87 23.53
C GLN A 25 21.86 1.99 22.20
N ILE A 26 21.64 3.21 21.71
CA ILE A 26 21.51 3.49 20.27
C ILE A 26 22.81 4.18 19.86
N SER A 27 23.89 3.42 19.85
CA SER A 27 25.20 3.86 19.38
C SER A 27 25.49 3.19 18.05
N ASN A 28 25.66 4.02 17.02
CA ASN A 28 26.29 3.73 15.72
C ASN A 28 25.42 3.15 14.59
N ILE A 29 24.24 3.71 14.32
CA ILE A 29 23.62 3.52 12.99
C ILE A 29 24.35 4.45 12.02
N THR A 30 25.03 3.87 11.03
CA THR A 30 25.75 4.63 10.00
C THR A 30 24.90 4.83 8.74
N LEU A 31 25.29 5.77 7.88
CA LEU A 31 24.68 5.91 6.55
C LEU A 31 24.74 4.59 5.78
N TYR A 32 25.82 3.83 5.92
CA TYR A 32 25.98 2.54 5.26
C TYR A 32 24.94 1.51 5.72
N ASP A 33 24.61 1.49 7.02
CA ASP A 33 23.54 0.65 7.55
C ASP A 33 22.18 1.08 7.00
N ALA A 34 21.96 2.38 6.84
CA ALA A 34 20.75 2.92 6.22
C ALA A 34 20.62 2.57 4.74
N LEU A 35 21.71 2.57 3.97
CA LEU A 35 21.69 2.19 2.56
C LEU A 35 21.43 0.68 2.35
N LYS A 36 21.70 -0.15 3.36
CA LYS A 36 21.46 -1.60 3.33
C LYS A 36 20.11 -2.03 3.85
N ASP A 37 19.54 -1.30 4.81
CA ASP A 37 18.22 -1.59 5.36
C ASP A 37 17.15 -0.90 4.47
N PRO A 38 16.29 -1.66 3.76
CA PRO A 38 15.32 -1.07 2.85
C PRO A 38 14.31 -0.12 3.52
N THR A 39 14.06 -0.30 4.82
CA THR A 39 13.11 0.49 5.60
C THR A 39 13.74 1.82 6.03
N LEU A 40 14.98 1.75 6.51
CA LEU A 40 15.75 2.92 6.91
C LEU A 40 16.14 3.76 5.69
N LEU A 41 16.52 3.12 4.58
CA LEU A 41 16.75 3.76 3.29
C LEU A 41 15.52 4.54 2.84
N HIS A 42 14.34 3.91 2.90
CA HIS A 42 13.10 4.54 2.46
C HIS A 42 12.73 5.76 3.31
N SER A 43 12.95 5.68 4.63
CA SER A 43 12.70 6.79 5.56
C SER A 43 13.68 7.94 5.31
N PHE A 44 14.94 7.62 5.04
CA PHE A 44 15.96 8.60 4.72
C PHE A 44 15.74 9.24 3.33
N GLU A 45 15.32 8.47 2.33
CA GLU A 45 14.89 8.97 1.00
C GLU A 45 13.78 10.01 1.11
N PHE A 46 12.78 9.72 1.94
CA PHE A 46 11.68 10.65 2.18
C PHE A 46 12.17 11.94 2.86
N TYR A 47 13.07 11.82 3.83
CA TYR A 47 13.70 12.95 4.47
C TYR A 47 14.45 13.83 3.46
N LEU A 48 15.31 13.23 2.63
CA LEU A 48 16.07 13.96 1.60
C LEU A 48 15.13 14.68 0.62
N LYS A 49 14.01 14.07 0.23
CA LYS A 49 13.01 14.71 -0.64
C LYS A 49 12.33 15.90 0.02
N LYS A 50 11.98 15.81 1.31
CA LYS A 50 11.38 16.92 2.06
C LYS A 50 12.36 18.10 2.21
N HIS A 51 13.64 17.79 2.28
CA HIS A 51 14.71 18.77 2.45
C HIS A 51 15.41 19.16 1.14
N TRP A 52 14.83 18.81 -0.02
CA TRP A 52 15.35 19.17 -1.35
C TRP A 52 16.82 18.74 -1.54
N SER A 53 17.12 17.50 -1.17
CA SER A 53 18.47 16.90 -1.16
C SER A 53 18.48 15.49 -1.76
N GLN A 54 17.50 15.16 -2.61
CA GLN A 54 17.29 13.81 -3.15
C GLN A 54 18.29 13.45 -4.27
N GLU A 55 18.83 14.47 -4.93
CA GLU A 55 19.83 14.40 -5.99
C GLU A 55 21.13 13.75 -5.52
N TYR A 56 21.55 13.98 -4.27
CA TYR A 56 22.72 13.35 -3.68
C TYR A 56 22.64 11.82 -3.69
N LEU A 57 21.50 11.25 -3.28
CA LEU A 57 21.33 9.81 -3.26
C LEU A 57 21.17 9.23 -4.67
N MET A 58 20.55 9.98 -5.58
CA MET A 58 20.40 9.58 -6.99
C MET A 58 21.73 9.56 -7.72
N PHE A 59 22.64 10.49 -7.41
CA PHE A 59 24.01 10.50 -7.92
C PHE A 59 24.78 9.25 -7.47
N ILE A 60 24.75 8.91 -6.17
CA ILE A 60 25.42 7.69 -5.65
C ILE A 60 24.88 6.42 -6.33
N LYS A 61 23.57 6.34 -6.58
CA LYS A 61 22.98 5.22 -7.33
C LYS A 61 23.50 5.15 -8.76
N ALA A 62 23.62 6.29 -9.44
CA ALA A 62 24.11 6.36 -10.80
C ALA A 62 25.60 5.98 -10.90
N VAL A 63 26.44 6.45 -9.97
CA VAL A 63 27.86 6.03 -9.86
C VAL A 63 27.98 4.54 -9.59
N ASN A 64 27.15 3.99 -8.70
CA ASN A 64 27.15 2.55 -8.43
C ASN A 64 26.69 1.73 -9.64
N GLN A 65 25.76 2.24 -10.46
CA GLN A 65 25.41 1.61 -11.73
C GLN A 65 26.59 1.62 -12.70
N LEU A 66 27.32 2.74 -12.83
CA LEU A 66 28.52 2.84 -13.66
C LEU A 66 29.59 1.79 -13.27
N ARG A 67 29.75 1.51 -11.96
CA ARG A 67 30.65 0.46 -11.44
C ARG A 67 30.26 -0.95 -11.90
N HIS A 68 28.99 -1.20 -12.17
CA HIS A 68 28.43 -2.52 -12.52
C HIS A 68 27.95 -2.65 -13.97
N GLU A 69 28.13 -1.63 -14.80
CA GLU A 69 27.70 -1.61 -16.20
C GLU A 69 28.43 -2.71 -16.99
N ALA A 70 27.69 -3.68 -17.54
CA ALA A 70 28.23 -4.89 -18.20
C ALA A 70 28.46 -4.72 -19.72
N GLY A 71 28.44 -3.48 -20.21
CA GLY A 71 28.49 -3.12 -21.64
C GLY A 71 29.89 -2.96 -22.24
N GLN A 72 29.91 -2.59 -23.52
CA GLN A 72 31.14 -2.20 -24.25
C GLN A 72 31.65 -0.83 -23.73
N LEU A 73 32.89 -0.45 -24.06
CA LEU A 73 33.49 0.83 -23.63
C LEU A 73 32.63 2.05 -23.96
N LYS A 74 31.87 1.99 -25.06
CA LYS A 74 30.91 3.01 -25.45
C LYS A 74 29.75 3.17 -24.44
N ASP A 75 29.26 2.06 -23.87
CA ASP A 75 28.17 2.10 -22.89
C ASP A 75 28.62 2.75 -21.56
N ILE A 76 29.91 2.60 -21.23
CA ILE A 76 30.55 3.24 -20.08
C ILE A 76 30.66 4.74 -20.30
N GLU A 77 31.15 5.16 -21.47
CA GLU A 77 31.24 6.56 -21.88
C GLU A 77 29.86 7.25 -21.91
N ASP A 78 28.86 6.61 -22.54
CA ASP A 78 27.47 7.10 -22.57
C ASP A 78 26.88 7.24 -21.16
N THR A 79 27.20 6.31 -20.25
CA THR A 79 26.75 6.36 -18.85
C THR A 79 27.43 7.48 -18.08
N LEU A 80 28.74 7.68 -18.27
CA LEU A 80 29.50 8.77 -17.67
C LEU A 80 28.96 10.14 -18.10
N LEU A 81 28.76 10.35 -19.42
CA LEU A 81 28.21 11.59 -19.96
C LEU A 81 26.79 11.84 -19.46
N ARG A 82 25.97 10.78 -19.34
CA ARG A 82 24.64 10.89 -18.74
C ARG A 82 24.71 11.33 -17.28
N ILE A 83 25.68 10.85 -16.50
CA ILE A 83 25.87 11.31 -15.11
C ILE A 83 26.28 12.79 -15.09
N TYR A 84 27.22 13.18 -15.95
CA TYR A 84 27.66 14.57 -16.06
C TYR A 84 26.50 15.53 -16.38
N HIS A 85 25.75 15.29 -17.46
CA HIS A 85 24.66 16.17 -17.90
C HIS A 85 23.44 16.19 -16.97
N ASN A 86 23.24 15.16 -16.14
CA ASN A 86 22.11 15.13 -15.21
C ASN A 86 22.42 15.75 -13.85
N PHE A 87 23.68 15.70 -13.39
CA PHE A 87 24.02 16.01 -12.01
C PHE A 87 25.12 17.06 -11.84
N ILE A 88 26.03 17.22 -12.80
CA ILE A 88 27.29 17.98 -12.61
C ILE A 88 27.31 19.24 -13.47
N GLU A 89 26.85 19.15 -14.72
CA GLU A 89 26.77 20.30 -15.63
C GLU A 89 25.92 21.43 -15.01
N THR A 90 26.33 22.67 -15.28
CA THR A 90 25.59 23.87 -14.82
C THR A 90 24.18 23.85 -15.41
N ASP A 91 23.18 24.17 -14.59
CA ASP A 91 21.75 24.12 -14.96
C ASP A 91 21.22 22.71 -15.29
N SER A 92 21.91 21.66 -14.84
CA SER A 92 21.44 20.29 -15.03
C SER A 92 20.13 20.00 -14.27
N PRO A 93 19.27 19.08 -14.78
CA PRO A 93 17.96 18.79 -14.18
C PRO A 93 18.00 18.34 -12.72
N MET A 94 19.12 17.76 -12.28
CA MET A 94 19.38 17.31 -10.91
C MET A 94 20.74 17.84 -10.41
N GLU A 95 21.03 19.11 -10.73
CA GLU A 95 22.30 19.75 -10.41
C GLU A 95 22.67 19.59 -8.92
N LEU A 96 23.84 19.00 -8.69
CA LEU A 96 24.41 18.82 -7.36
C LEU A 96 25.00 20.13 -6.85
N ASN A 97 24.81 20.42 -5.57
CA ASN A 97 25.57 21.48 -4.91
C ASN A 97 26.90 20.92 -4.40
N VAL A 98 27.90 20.88 -5.29
CA VAL A 98 29.26 20.34 -5.07
C VAL A 98 30.30 21.28 -5.69
N THR A 99 31.48 21.34 -5.09
CA THR A 99 32.59 22.21 -5.53
C THR A 99 33.41 21.63 -6.68
N THR A 100 33.26 20.33 -6.93
CA THR A 100 34.06 19.54 -7.88
C THR A 100 33.62 19.64 -9.35
N LYS A 101 32.58 20.42 -9.68
CA LYS A 101 32.02 20.50 -11.06
C LYS A 101 33.05 20.82 -12.13
N LYS A 102 33.88 21.84 -11.88
CA LYS A 102 34.92 22.29 -12.82
C LYS A 102 36.03 21.25 -13.01
N GLU A 103 36.39 20.54 -11.93
CA GLU A 103 37.37 19.45 -12.00
C GLU A 103 36.89 18.33 -12.94
N VAL A 104 35.62 17.94 -12.83
CA VAL A 104 35.02 16.91 -13.68
C VAL A 104 34.97 17.36 -15.14
N GLU A 105 34.58 18.60 -15.40
CA GLU A 105 34.54 19.19 -16.75
C GLU A 105 35.94 19.23 -17.38
N ASP A 106 36.96 19.69 -16.65
CA ASP A 106 38.34 19.74 -17.12
C ASP A 106 38.88 18.32 -17.45
N LYS A 107 38.57 17.33 -16.61
CA LYS A 107 38.94 15.93 -16.83
C LYS A 107 38.25 15.34 -18.07
N LEU A 108 36.95 15.56 -18.25
CA LEU A 108 36.21 15.11 -19.43
C LEU A 108 36.76 15.73 -20.72
N ASN A 109 37.06 17.03 -20.70
CA ASN A 109 37.65 17.73 -21.85
C ASN A 109 39.05 17.20 -22.20
N SER A 110 39.86 16.85 -21.20
CA SER A 110 41.20 16.28 -21.43
C SER A 110 41.17 14.89 -22.08
N LEU A 111 40.05 14.17 -21.95
CA LEU A 111 39.85 12.80 -22.44
C LEU A 111 38.92 12.72 -23.66
N GLN A 112 38.54 13.86 -24.25
CA GLN A 112 37.53 13.94 -25.32
C GLN A 112 37.85 13.10 -26.57
N TRP A 113 39.11 12.75 -26.81
CA TRP A 113 39.55 11.89 -27.93
C TRP A 113 40.16 10.56 -27.48
N ALA A 114 40.13 10.27 -26.18
CA ALA A 114 40.66 9.05 -25.60
C ALA A 114 39.56 7.98 -25.47
N VAL A 115 39.96 6.72 -25.46
CA VAL A 115 39.05 5.62 -25.12
C VAL A 115 38.93 5.57 -23.60
N ILE A 116 37.73 5.86 -23.08
CA ILE A 116 37.48 5.94 -21.64
C ILE A 116 37.21 4.54 -21.09
N SER A 117 38.08 4.05 -20.19
CA SER A 117 37.83 2.82 -19.45
C SER A 117 36.86 3.04 -18.28
N ARG A 118 36.37 1.95 -17.67
CA ARG A 118 35.51 2.04 -16.49
C ARG A 118 36.27 2.70 -15.33
N GLU A 119 37.54 2.34 -15.18
CA GLU A 119 38.43 2.87 -14.16
C GLU A 119 38.60 4.38 -14.31
N ASP A 120 38.80 4.86 -15.54
CA ASP A 120 38.89 6.30 -15.84
C ASP A 120 37.57 7.01 -15.54
N ALA A 121 36.44 6.43 -15.95
CA ALA A 121 35.11 7.00 -15.69
C ALA A 121 34.79 7.13 -14.20
N ILE A 122 35.21 6.14 -13.39
CA ILE A 122 35.06 6.18 -11.93
C ILE A 122 36.00 7.23 -11.33
N ASP A 123 37.25 7.32 -11.79
CA ASP A 123 38.23 8.28 -11.28
C ASP A 123 37.82 9.74 -11.53
N ILE A 124 37.20 10.00 -12.69
CA ILE A 124 36.62 11.30 -13.04
C ILE A 124 35.59 11.74 -11.99
N LEU A 125 34.74 10.82 -11.51
CA LEU A 125 33.64 11.12 -10.58
C LEU A 125 34.01 10.98 -9.10
N ASN A 126 35.19 10.43 -8.78
CA ASN A 126 35.54 10.02 -7.42
C ASN A 126 35.54 11.19 -6.41
N SER A 127 36.11 12.33 -6.79
CA SER A 127 36.14 13.55 -5.95
C SER A 127 34.71 14.01 -5.59
N THR A 128 33.82 14.01 -6.59
CA THR A 128 32.40 14.35 -6.42
C THR A 128 31.66 13.31 -5.56
N GLU A 129 31.93 12.02 -5.74
CA GLU A 129 31.33 10.95 -4.91
C GLU A 129 31.66 11.12 -3.43
N GLN A 130 32.90 11.47 -3.08
CA GLN A 130 33.28 11.71 -1.70
C GLN A 130 32.55 12.92 -1.09
N GLU A 131 32.44 14.02 -1.83
CA GLU A 131 31.73 15.23 -1.38
C GLU A 131 30.22 14.98 -1.19
N VAL A 132 29.61 14.21 -2.09
CA VAL A 132 28.21 13.80 -2.00
C VAL A 132 27.98 12.86 -0.82
N LEU A 133 28.87 11.88 -0.59
CA LEU A 133 28.78 10.98 0.57
C LEU A 133 28.90 11.77 1.87
N ALA A 134 29.82 12.73 1.97
CA ALA A 134 29.92 13.62 3.12
C ALA A 134 28.62 14.41 3.37
N SER A 135 28.02 14.97 2.31
CA SER A 135 26.73 15.66 2.39
C SER A 135 25.60 14.74 2.86
N LEU A 136 25.55 13.51 2.37
CA LEU A 136 24.57 12.49 2.80
C LEU A 136 24.77 12.09 4.27
N HIS A 137 26.01 12.00 4.74
CA HIS A 137 26.30 11.71 6.15
C HIS A 137 25.77 12.80 7.09
N ILE A 138 25.92 14.07 6.70
CA ILE A 138 25.36 15.20 7.46
C ILE A 138 23.83 15.11 7.47
N LYS A 139 23.20 14.94 6.31
CA LYS A 139 21.74 14.80 6.18
C LYS A 139 21.20 13.60 6.97
N PHE A 140 21.93 12.50 6.99
CA PHE A 140 21.55 11.31 7.74
C PHE A 140 21.59 11.55 9.25
N SER A 141 22.59 12.31 9.72
CA SER A 141 22.67 12.71 11.13
C SER A 141 21.50 13.61 11.53
N GLU A 142 21.10 14.56 10.69
CA GLU A 142 19.91 15.40 10.88
C GLU A 142 18.62 14.57 10.92
N PHE A 143 18.50 13.58 10.02
CA PHE A 143 17.36 12.64 9.97
C PHE A 143 17.19 11.83 11.26
N LEU A 144 18.29 11.32 11.82
CA LEU A 144 18.25 10.58 13.09
C LEU A 144 17.82 11.48 14.26
N GLY A 145 18.29 12.74 14.29
CA GLY A 145 17.94 13.72 15.31
C GLY A 145 16.45 14.10 15.33
N THR A 146 15.79 14.14 14.16
CA THR A 146 14.36 14.48 14.05
C THR A 146 13.43 13.29 14.35
N SER A 147 13.85 12.06 14.05
CA SER A 147 13.02 10.86 14.22
C SER A 147 12.89 10.39 15.68
N LEU A 148 13.91 10.63 16.51
CA LEU A 148 13.92 10.24 17.94
C LEU A 148 13.00 11.09 18.81
N ALA A 149 12.74 12.35 18.44
CA ALA A 149 11.87 13.26 19.21
C ALA A 149 10.36 12.92 19.10
N ALA A 150 9.95 12.14 18.10
CA ALA A 150 8.55 11.86 17.79
C ALA A 150 7.93 10.68 18.56
N VAL A 151 8.71 9.98 19.40
CA VAL A 151 8.29 8.72 20.07
C VAL A 151 7.36 8.95 21.29
N SER A 152 7.16 10.19 21.75
CA SER A 152 6.61 10.48 23.09
C SER A 152 5.09 10.75 23.20
N SER A 153 4.22 10.45 22.23
CA SER A 153 2.76 10.71 22.44
C SER A 153 1.78 9.69 21.81
N GLN A 154 0.80 9.25 22.61
CA GLN A 154 -0.17 8.17 22.33
C GLN A 154 -1.47 8.66 21.63
N GLN A 155 -1.99 7.89 20.66
CA GLN A 155 -3.43 7.60 20.42
C GLN A 155 -3.65 6.58 19.28
N SER A 156 -4.89 6.05 19.18
CA SER A 156 -5.38 4.89 18.41
C SER A 156 -4.63 4.54 17.11
N LYS A 157 -4.23 3.28 16.93
CA LYS A 157 -3.28 2.86 15.88
C LYS A 157 -3.98 2.08 14.76
N ILE A 158 -3.82 2.53 13.52
CA ILE A 158 -4.26 1.84 12.29
C ILE A 158 -3.04 1.22 11.61
N TYR A 159 -3.16 -0.03 11.15
CA TYR A 159 -2.10 -0.79 10.50
C TYR A 159 -2.50 -1.10 9.07
N GLU A 160 -1.74 -0.57 8.11
CA GLU A 160 -1.93 -0.86 6.69
C GLU A 160 -0.56 -0.99 5.99
N GLU A 161 -0.48 -1.92 5.05
CA GLU A 161 0.45 -1.87 3.90
C GLU A 161 -0.41 -1.38 2.74
N PRO A 162 -0.28 -0.17 2.18
CA PRO A 162 0.84 0.78 1.98
C PRO A 162 0.68 2.12 2.76
N ASN A 163 1.56 3.13 2.55
CA ASN A 163 1.37 4.52 3.08
C ASN A 163 0.19 5.30 2.43
N SER A 164 -0.72 4.60 1.74
CA SER A 164 -1.85 5.20 1.05
C SER A 164 -2.95 4.18 0.86
N PHE A 165 -4.19 4.60 1.10
CA PHE A 165 -5.36 3.86 0.65
C PHE A 165 -5.40 3.80 -0.88
N GLU A 166 -5.66 2.63 -1.46
CA GLU A 166 -5.90 2.45 -2.89
C GLU A 166 -7.35 2.05 -3.15
N TYR A 167 -8.06 2.78 -4.01
CA TYR A 167 -9.36 2.38 -4.51
C TYR A 167 -9.19 1.29 -5.58
N THR A 168 -9.02 0.05 -5.11
CA THR A 168 -8.80 -1.14 -5.94
C THR A 168 -9.84 -1.33 -7.05
N PRO A 169 -11.14 -1.04 -6.87
CA PRO A 169 -12.09 -1.17 -7.98
C PRO A 169 -11.71 -0.30 -9.18
N GLY A 170 -11.02 0.83 -8.99
CA GLY A 170 -10.58 1.69 -10.08
C GLY A 170 -9.44 1.13 -10.94
N ILE A 171 -8.74 0.08 -10.49
CA ILE A 171 -7.50 -0.40 -11.13
C ILE A 171 -7.71 -0.86 -12.58
N VAL A 172 -8.84 -1.51 -12.88
CA VAL A 172 -9.18 -1.90 -14.26
C VAL A 172 -9.24 -0.65 -15.17
N SER A 173 -9.91 0.41 -14.71
CA SER A 173 -9.98 1.67 -15.46
C SER A 173 -8.58 2.30 -15.61
N LYS A 174 -7.76 2.26 -14.55
CA LYS A 174 -6.41 2.82 -14.57
C LYS A 174 -5.46 2.14 -15.56
N ILE A 175 -5.51 0.82 -15.69
CA ILE A 175 -4.63 0.10 -16.61
C ILE A 175 -5.11 0.16 -18.06
N VAL A 176 -6.43 0.25 -18.31
CA VAL A 176 -6.99 0.29 -19.68
C VAL A 176 -7.14 1.71 -20.22
N ASN A 177 -7.49 2.67 -19.36
CA ASN A 177 -7.74 4.08 -19.69
C ASN A 177 -7.03 4.99 -18.67
N PRO A 178 -5.68 4.97 -18.60
CA PRO A 178 -4.92 5.75 -17.62
C PRO A 178 -5.23 7.25 -17.66
N GLU A 179 -5.63 7.78 -18.81
CA GLU A 179 -6.02 9.18 -19.04
C GLU A 179 -7.36 9.57 -18.41
N ARG A 180 -8.24 8.60 -18.14
CA ARG A 180 -9.56 8.83 -17.53
C ARG A 180 -9.56 8.65 -16.01
N SER A 181 -8.53 8.01 -15.47
CA SER A 181 -8.47 7.63 -14.05
C SER A 181 -7.52 8.53 -13.26
N THR A 182 -7.93 8.94 -12.06
CA THR A 182 -7.07 9.77 -11.19
C THR A 182 -5.98 8.94 -10.49
N SER A 183 -5.41 9.43 -9.39
CA SER A 183 -4.37 8.74 -8.61
C SER A 183 -4.83 7.38 -8.07
N LEU A 184 -6.14 7.16 -7.88
CA LEU A 184 -6.73 6.04 -7.12
C LEU A 184 -6.28 5.97 -5.66
N ARG A 185 -5.39 6.86 -5.24
CA ARG A 185 -4.70 6.80 -3.96
C ARG A 185 -4.79 8.09 -3.18
N PHE A 186 -4.86 7.96 -1.87
CA PHE A 186 -4.73 9.05 -0.92
C PHE A 186 -4.06 8.58 0.36
N THR A 187 -3.32 9.47 1.03
CA THR A 187 -2.57 9.14 2.25
C THR A 187 -3.51 8.86 3.42
N HIS A 188 -3.10 7.95 4.33
CA HIS A 188 -3.85 7.65 5.55
C HIS A 188 -4.05 8.89 6.43
N GLU A 189 -3.06 9.79 6.47
CA GLU A 189 -3.13 11.08 7.15
C GLU A 189 -4.32 11.94 6.71
N SER A 190 -4.77 11.82 5.46
CA SER A 190 -5.88 12.64 4.93
C SER A 190 -7.26 12.26 5.46
N TYR A 191 -7.39 11.15 6.19
CA TYR A 191 -8.67 10.68 6.75
C TYR A 191 -8.57 10.11 8.17
N VAL A 192 -7.37 9.78 8.64
CA VAL A 192 -7.09 9.40 10.03
C VAL A 192 -6.84 10.68 10.85
N ASN A 193 -7.93 11.36 11.22
CA ASN A 193 -7.82 12.63 11.95
C ASN A 193 -7.54 12.45 13.45
N ASN A 194 -7.94 11.31 14.03
CA ASN A 194 -7.88 11.02 15.47
C ASN A 194 -7.21 9.67 15.71
N GLY A 195 -5.99 9.50 15.22
CA GLY A 195 -5.23 8.26 15.36
C GLY A 195 -3.81 8.38 14.81
N LYS A 196 -3.02 7.35 15.06
CA LYS A 196 -1.68 7.11 14.53
C LYS A 196 -1.78 6.06 13.43
N VAL A 197 -1.07 6.30 12.34
CA VAL A 197 -0.85 5.31 11.30
C VAL A 197 0.48 4.64 11.58
N ILE A 198 0.50 3.31 11.63
CA ILE A 198 1.73 2.52 11.72
C ILE A 198 1.83 1.70 10.44
N ILE A 199 2.83 2.04 9.63
CA ILE A 199 3.15 1.30 8.41
C ILE A 199 4.02 0.11 8.78
N GLY A 200 3.52 -1.10 8.55
CA GLY A 200 4.25 -2.32 8.85
C GLY A 200 3.39 -3.56 8.74
N TYR A 201 4.05 -4.70 8.58
CA TYR A 201 3.39 -5.99 8.51
C TYR A 201 3.07 -6.52 9.92
N ALA A 202 1.79 -6.76 10.18
CA ALA A 202 1.33 -7.35 11.43
C ALA A 202 1.55 -8.87 11.41
N LYS A 203 2.58 -9.31 12.14
CA LYS A 203 3.08 -10.69 12.10
C LYS A 203 2.32 -11.65 13.00
N ASP A 204 1.87 -11.15 14.15
CA ASP A 204 1.30 -11.98 15.20
C ASP A 204 0.39 -11.17 16.11
N ILE A 205 -0.57 -11.86 16.73
CA ILE A 205 -1.37 -11.37 17.85
C ILE A 205 -0.81 -12.05 19.09
N THR A 206 -0.48 -11.30 20.14
CA THR A 206 0.18 -11.82 21.34
C THR A 206 -0.52 -11.36 22.62
N ASP A 207 0.00 -11.83 23.77
CA ASP A 207 -0.38 -11.39 25.11
C ASP A 207 -1.88 -11.59 25.37
N ASP A 208 -2.35 -12.82 25.14
CA ASP A 208 -3.76 -13.21 25.27
C ASP A 208 -4.70 -12.39 24.38
N ALA A 209 -4.27 -12.19 23.13
CA ALA A 209 -4.95 -11.38 22.13
C ALA A 209 -5.27 -9.96 22.59
N LYS A 210 -4.28 -9.32 23.24
CA LYS A 210 -4.29 -7.90 23.62
C LYS A 210 -3.19 -7.07 22.98
N CYS A 211 -2.25 -7.70 22.28
CA CYS A 211 -1.20 -7.02 21.54
C CYS A 211 -1.10 -7.52 20.10
N VAL A 212 -0.69 -6.65 19.18
CA VAL A 212 -0.25 -7.02 17.84
C VAL A 212 1.25 -6.75 17.72
N LYS A 213 2.01 -7.68 17.13
CA LYS A 213 3.41 -7.49 16.79
C LYS A 213 3.54 -6.94 15.37
N VAL A 214 4.09 -5.73 15.24
CA VAL A 214 4.30 -5.02 13.97
C VAL A 214 5.72 -4.49 13.94
N ASN A 215 6.48 -4.77 12.88
CA ASN A 215 7.89 -4.34 12.76
C ASN A 215 8.75 -4.68 14.00
N ASN A 216 8.50 -5.84 14.62
CA ASN A 216 9.10 -6.29 15.89
C ASN A 216 8.75 -5.47 17.14
N GLU A 217 7.91 -4.45 17.02
CA GLU A 217 7.30 -3.76 18.16
C GLU A 217 5.98 -4.41 18.55
N LYS A 218 5.65 -4.36 19.85
CA LYS A 218 4.33 -4.74 20.35
C LYS A 218 3.44 -3.53 20.49
N VAL A 219 2.19 -3.66 20.08
CA VAL A 219 1.18 -2.65 20.34
C VAL A 219 -0.03 -3.25 21.02
N SER A 220 -0.33 -2.75 22.21
CA SER A 220 -1.53 -3.06 22.97
C SER A 220 -2.80 -2.44 22.38
N PHE A 221 -3.92 -3.17 22.49
CA PHE A 221 -5.23 -2.71 22.06
C PHE A 221 -6.34 -3.18 23.01
N ASP A 222 -7.42 -2.40 23.09
CA ASP A 222 -8.66 -2.82 23.76
C ASP A 222 -9.57 -3.61 22.80
N TYR A 223 -9.66 -3.14 21.56
CA TYR A 223 -10.38 -3.77 20.45
C TYR A 223 -9.44 -3.95 19.26
N LEU A 224 -9.58 -5.07 18.57
CA LEU A 224 -8.88 -5.35 17.32
C LEU A 224 -9.89 -5.52 16.19
N VAL A 225 -9.61 -4.91 15.04
CA VAL A 225 -10.40 -5.08 13.82
C VAL A 225 -9.49 -5.61 12.73
N LEU A 226 -9.78 -6.82 12.26
CA LEU A 226 -9.04 -7.48 11.18
C LEU A 226 -9.69 -7.14 9.85
N CYS A 227 -8.95 -6.45 8.98
CA CYS A 227 -9.38 -6.00 7.65
C CYS A 227 -8.26 -6.21 6.59
N THR A 228 -7.45 -7.26 6.74
CA THR A 228 -6.23 -7.54 5.94
C THR A 228 -6.49 -7.92 4.48
N GLY A 229 -7.76 -8.02 4.09
CA GLY A 229 -8.18 -8.20 2.70
C GLY A 229 -7.73 -9.50 2.06
N THR A 230 -7.69 -9.50 0.73
CA THR A 230 -7.23 -10.63 -0.08
C THR A 230 -6.17 -10.15 -1.06
N SER A 231 -5.26 -11.04 -1.42
CA SER A 231 -4.23 -10.82 -2.45
C SER A 231 -4.53 -11.67 -3.68
N TYR A 232 -4.09 -11.22 -4.86
CA TYR A 232 -4.09 -12.06 -6.07
C TYR A 232 -2.66 -12.52 -6.33
N ALA A 233 -2.51 -13.63 -7.07
CA ALA A 233 -1.20 -14.04 -7.60
C ALA A 233 -0.61 -13.00 -8.59
N ASN A 234 -1.40 -12.01 -9.05
CA ASN A 234 -0.93 -10.93 -9.92
C ASN A 234 -0.97 -9.55 -9.25
N GLN A 235 -0.45 -8.56 -9.97
CA GLN A 235 -0.34 -7.17 -9.55
C GLN A 235 -1.66 -6.36 -9.59
N LEU A 236 -2.84 -6.98 -9.78
CA LEU A 236 -4.13 -6.25 -9.71
C LEU A 236 -4.41 -5.76 -8.28
N LYS A 237 -4.01 -6.55 -7.27
CA LYS A 237 -3.87 -6.12 -5.87
C LYS A 237 -2.40 -6.27 -5.50
N SER A 238 -1.69 -5.15 -5.36
CA SER A 238 -0.27 -5.16 -5.01
C SER A 238 -0.11 -5.02 -3.49
N THR A 239 0.84 -5.79 -2.94
CA THR A 239 1.33 -5.66 -1.56
C THR A 239 2.50 -4.67 -1.46
N ASP A 240 2.86 -4.00 -2.55
CA ASP A 240 3.97 -3.05 -2.57
C ASP A 240 3.61 -1.83 -1.73
N SER A 241 4.39 -1.61 -0.66
CA SER A 241 4.23 -0.47 0.25
C SER A 241 4.51 0.88 -0.45
N SER A 242 5.26 0.86 -1.55
CA SER A 242 5.67 2.05 -2.31
C SER A 242 4.66 2.44 -3.39
N SER A 243 4.17 3.67 -3.28
CA SER A 243 3.29 4.28 -4.30
C SER A 243 3.97 4.49 -5.64
N MET A 244 5.29 4.70 -5.66
CA MET A 244 6.04 4.87 -6.90
C MET A 244 6.16 3.55 -7.65
N TYR A 245 6.54 2.46 -6.98
CA TYR A 245 6.62 1.13 -7.59
C TYR A 245 5.26 0.68 -8.11
N ARG A 246 4.19 0.88 -7.33
CA ARG A 246 2.83 0.61 -7.82
C ARG A 246 2.53 1.40 -9.08
N THR A 247 2.75 2.72 -9.08
CA THR A 247 2.40 3.58 -10.21
C THR A 247 3.18 3.21 -11.46
N ALA A 248 4.48 2.91 -11.31
CA ALA A 248 5.31 2.41 -12.40
C ALA A 248 4.79 1.06 -12.94
N ASN A 249 4.43 0.13 -12.05
CA ASN A 249 3.86 -1.16 -12.42
C ASN A 249 2.53 -1.00 -13.18
N LEU A 250 1.62 -0.15 -12.71
CA LEU A 250 0.35 0.13 -13.41
C LEU A 250 0.57 0.77 -14.79
N LYS A 251 1.55 1.69 -14.89
CA LYS A 251 1.95 2.28 -16.19
C LYS A 251 2.52 1.23 -17.12
N LYS A 252 3.38 0.33 -16.63
CA LYS A 252 3.93 -0.78 -17.40
C LYS A 252 2.82 -1.71 -17.89
N MET A 253 1.90 -2.13 -17.01
CA MET A 253 0.74 -2.95 -17.41
C MET A 253 -0.10 -2.26 -18.49
N SER A 254 -0.37 -0.96 -18.33
CA SER A 254 -1.12 -0.18 -19.31
C SER A 254 -0.41 -0.12 -20.66
N HIS A 255 0.91 0.13 -20.63
CA HIS A 255 1.76 0.12 -21.80
C HIS A 255 1.72 -1.23 -22.51
N ASP A 256 1.94 -2.33 -21.78
CA ASP A 256 1.95 -3.69 -22.32
C ASP A 256 0.60 -4.04 -22.96
N ILE A 257 -0.52 -3.74 -22.29
CA ILE A 257 -1.87 -3.94 -22.83
C ILE A 257 -2.08 -3.11 -24.11
N SER A 258 -1.64 -1.86 -24.13
CA SER A 258 -1.86 -0.97 -25.28
C SER A 258 -1.09 -1.36 -26.55
N HIS A 259 0.02 -2.09 -26.39
CA HIS A 259 0.84 -2.61 -27.49
C HIS A 259 0.60 -4.10 -27.77
N ALA A 260 -0.26 -4.75 -26.99
CA ALA A 260 -0.53 -6.18 -27.14
C ALA A 260 -1.32 -6.47 -28.41
N LYS A 261 -0.85 -7.45 -29.19
CA LYS A 261 -1.63 -8.07 -30.27
C LYS A 261 -2.68 -9.02 -29.69
N LYS A 262 -2.34 -9.74 -28.62
CA LYS A 262 -3.24 -10.65 -27.91
C LYS A 262 -3.13 -10.44 -26.41
N VAL A 263 -4.28 -10.46 -25.74
CA VAL A 263 -4.37 -10.45 -24.28
C VAL A 263 -5.08 -11.70 -23.83
N LEU A 264 -4.45 -12.45 -22.93
CA LEU A 264 -5.06 -13.59 -22.24
C LEU A 264 -5.51 -13.13 -20.86
N ILE A 265 -6.77 -13.37 -20.53
CA ILE A 265 -7.33 -13.15 -19.20
C ILE A 265 -7.73 -14.50 -18.63
N VAL A 266 -7.12 -14.88 -17.51
CA VAL A 266 -7.43 -16.14 -16.82
C VAL A 266 -8.40 -15.82 -15.68
N GLY A 267 -9.60 -16.38 -15.73
CA GLY A 267 -10.72 -16.17 -14.81
C GLY A 267 -11.84 -15.33 -15.40
N ALA A 268 -13.00 -15.92 -15.66
CA ALA A 268 -14.24 -15.29 -16.10
C ALA A 268 -15.17 -14.90 -14.93
N GLY A 269 -14.58 -14.57 -13.78
CA GLY A 269 -15.26 -13.89 -12.68
C GLY A 269 -15.54 -12.42 -13.00
N LEU A 270 -15.99 -11.67 -11.99
CA LEU A 270 -16.31 -10.24 -12.11
C LEU A 270 -15.15 -9.43 -12.72
N VAL A 271 -13.97 -9.57 -12.13
CA VAL A 271 -12.77 -8.81 -12.52
C VAL A 271 -12.34 -9.15 -13.95
N GLY A 272 -12.30 -10.44 -14.31
CA GLY A 272 -11.87 -10.83 -15.66
C GLY A 272 -12.86 -10.47 -16.76
N CYS A 273 -14.16 -10.53 -16.49
CA CYS A 273 -15.17 -10.01 -17.42
C CYS A 273 -15.05 -8.49 -17.61
N GLU A 274 -14.78 -7.74 -16.54
CA GLU A 274 -14.56 -6.28 -16.59
C GLU A 274 -13.29 -5.95 -17.41
N LEU A 275 -12.19 -6.66 -17.16
CA LEU A 275 -10.95 -6.53 -17.94
C LEU A 275 -11.17 -6.83 -19.42
N ALA A 276 -11.84 -7.93 -19.74
CA ALA A 276 -12.06 -8.35 -21.12
C ALA A 276 -12.88 -7.32 -21.90
N ALA A 277 -13.98 -6.86 -21.29
CA ALA A 277 -14.82 -5.83 -21.86
C ALA A 277 -14.08 -4.50 -22.05
N ALA A 278 -13.36 -4.03 -21.02
CA ALA A 278 -12.66 -2.75 -21.07
C ALA A 278 -11.56 -2.75 -22.13
N ILE A 279 -10.71 -3.78 -22.16
CA ILE A 279 -9.59 -3.88 -23.11
C ILE A 279 -10.12 -3.97 -24.54
N ARG A 280 -11.14 -4.81 -24.78
CA ARG A 280 -11.69 -4.98 -26.13
C ARG A 280 -12.36 -3.72 -26.65
N GLN A 281 -13.17 -3.05 -25.84
CA GLN A 281 -13.80 -1.79 -26.23
C GLN A 281 -12.76 -0.68 -26.49
N LYS A 282 -11.70 -0.61 -25.67
CA LYS A 282 -10.61 0.34 -25.89
C LYS A 282 -9.92 0.08 -27.21
N SER A 283 -9.62 -1.18 -27.53
CA SER A 283 -9.05 -1.55 -28.82
C SER A 283 -9.98 -1.16 -29.98
N LEU A 284 -11.27 -1.50 -29.92
CA LEU A 284 -12.25 -1.12 -30.96
C LEU A 284 -12.37 0.39 -31.17
N SER A 285 -12.14 1.19 -30.13
CA SER A 285 -12.18 2.66 -30.23
C SER A 285 -10.93 3.28 -30.88
N ARG A 286 -9.83 2.51 -31.03
CA ARG A 286 -8.58 2.98 -31.61
C ARG A 286 -8.45 2.44 -33.03
N SER A 287 -8.45 3.33 -34.02
CA SER A 287 -8.30 2.93 -35.45
C SER A 287 -6.96 2.26 -35.78
N SER A 288 -5.97 2.31 -34.89
CA SER A 288 -4.58 1.88 -35.13
C SER A 288 -4.16 0.57 -34.44
N SER A 289 -5.04 -0.10 -33.66
CA SER A 289 -4.68 -1.35 -32.98
C SER A 289 -5.89 -2.27 -32.72
N ASP A 290 -5.88 -3.45 -33.35
CA ASP A 290 -6.86 -4.53 -33.11
C ASP A 290 -6.24 -5.58 -32.17
N THR A 291 -6.53 -5.45 -30.88
CA THR A 291 -6.09 -6.39 -29.83
C THR A 291 -7.11 -7.51 -29.70
N LYS A 292 -6.66 -8.75 -29.92
CA LYS A 292 -7.47 -9.94 -29.67
C LYS A 292 -7.51 -10.24 -28.17
N VAL A 293 -8.70 -10.36 -27.60
CA VAL A 293 -8.88 -10.67 -26.17
C VAL A 293 -9.42 -12.10 -26.02
N VAL A 294 -8.71 -12.92 -25.26
CA VAL A 294 -9.09 -14.30 -24.93
C VAL A 294 -9.37 -14.39 -23.43
N LEU A 295 -10.58 -14.80 -23.06
CA LEU A 295 -11.01 -15.00 -21.68
C LEU A 295 -11.15 -16.50 -21.41
N VAL A 296 -10.34 -17.01 -20.49
CA VAL A 296 -10.28 -18.44 -20.14
C VAL A 296 -10.84 -18.64 -18.73
N ASP A 297 -11.67 -19.66 -18.51
CA ASP A 297 -12.07 -20.10 -17.16
C ASP A 297 -12.22 -21.63 -17.08
N SER A 298 -11.87 -22.19 -15.92
CA SER A 298 -12.07 -23.61 -15.61
C SER A 298 -13.54 -24.02 -15.47
N LEU A 299 -14.44 -23.06 -15.27
CA LEU A 299 -15.87 -23.27 -15.11
C LEU A 299 -16.60 -23.18 -16.45
N SER A 300 -17.82 -23.73 -16.50
CA SER A 300 -18.63 -23.83 -17.72
C SER A 300 -19.38 -22.55 -18.09
N GLU A 301 -19.33 -21.51 -17.26
CA GLU A 301 -20.08 -20.26 -17.45
C GLU A 301 -19.29 -19.06 -16.92
N VAL A 302 -19.35 -17.94 -17.65
CA VAL A 302 -18.89 -16.64 -17.15
C VAL A 302 -19.76 -16.17 -15.98
N LEU A 303 -19.18 -15.44 -15.04
CA LEU A 303 -19.88 -14.92 -13.87
C LEU A 303 -20.70 -16.00 -13.13
N HIS A 304 -20.14 -17.18 -12.91
CA HIS A 304 -20.87 -18.38 -12.42
C HIS A 304 -21.77 -18.15 -11.18
N ARG A 305 -21.40 -17.21 -10.29
CA ARG A 305 -22.17 -16.83 -9.07
C ARG A 305 -23.40 -15.97 -9.34
N PHE A 306 -23.55 -15.44 -10.55
CA PHE A 306 -24.66 -14.58 -10.95
C PHE A 306 -25.86 -15.41 -11.40
N PRO A 307 -27.08 -14.86 -11.37
CA PRO A 307 -28.24 -15.60 -11.88
C PRO A 307 -28.13 -15.81 -13.41
N LYS A 308 -28.72 -16.92 -13.89
CA LYS A 308 -28.58 -17.41 -15.28
C LYS A 308 -28.80 -16.34 -16.35
N LYS A 309 -29.82 -15.49 -16.18
CA LYS A 309 -30.15 -14.42 -17.13
C LYS A 309 -29.01 -13.41 -17.29
N GLN A 310 -28.34 -13.05 -16.19
CA GLN A 310 -27.20 -12.13 -16.21
C GLN A 310 -25.97 -12.80 -16.84
N ARG A 311 -25.72 -14.08 -16.53
CA ARG A 311 -24.62 -14.84 -17.15
C ARG A 311 -24.74 -14.90 -18.66
N GLN A 312 -25.93 -15.25 -19.18
CA GLN A 312 -26.17 -15.32 -20.62
C GLN A 312 -25.98 -13.95 -21.30
N ARG A 313 -26.45 -12.88 -20.67
CA ARG A 313 -26.28 -11.52 -21.18
C ARG A 313 -24.81 -11.11 -21.23
N ALA A 314 -24.05 -11.38 -20.17
CA ALA A 314 -22.62 -11.10 -20.13
C ALA A 314 -21.85 -11.89 -21.19
N HIS A 315 -22.15 -13.19 -21.33
CA HIS A 315 -21.57 -14.03 -22.37
C HIS A 315 -21.84 -13.45 -23.77
N ASN A 316 -23.11 -13.20 -24.10
CA ASN A 316 -23.49 -12.65 -25.40
C ASN A 316 -22.83 -11.29 -25.67
N PHE A 317 -22.79 -10.42 -24.67
CA PHE A 317 -22.14 -9.11 -24.80
C PHE A 317 -20.64 -9.24 -25.11
N LEU A 318 -19.91 -10.04 -24.33
CA LEU A 318 -18.48 -10.26 -24.51
C LEU A 318 -18.18 -10.86 -25.90
N THR A 319 -18.95 -11.86 -26.33
CA THR A 319 -18.82 -12.43 -27.68
C THR A 319 -19.13 -11.39 -28.77
N ASN A 320 -20.17 -10.57 -28.61
CA ASN A 320 -20.57 -9.56 -29.60
C ASN A 320 -19.51 -8.48 -29.80
N ILE A 321 -18.75 -8.12 -28.76
CA ILE A 321 -17.63 -7.18 -28.90
C ILE A 321 -16.34 -7.87 -29.38
N GLY A 322 -16.36 -9.18 -29.64
CA GLY A 322 -15.23 -9.94 -30.20
C GLY A 322 -14.25 -10.51 -29.17
N VAL A 323 -14.67 -10.70 -27.91
CA VAL A 323 -13.90 -11.48 -26.94
C VAL A 323 -14.06 -12.98 -27.24
N GLU A 324 -12.94 -13.69 -27.37
CA GLU A 324 -12.93 -15.16 -27.45
C GLU A 324 -13.07 -15.74 -26.04
N ILE A 325 -14.13 -16.49 -25.78
CA ILE A 325 -14.40 -17.08 -24.47
C ILE A 325 -14.14 -18.58 -24.53
N ILE A 326 -13.24 -19.07 -23.67
CA ILE A 326 -12.88 -20.48 -23.55
C ILE A 326 -13.23 -20.95 -22.13
N LEU A 327 -14.23 -21.80 -22.02
CA LEU A 327 -14.77 -22.32 -20.76
C LEU A 327 -14.42 -23.79 -20.58
N ASN A 328 -14.54 -24.30 -19.36
CA ASN A 328 -14.05 -25.63 -18.98
C ASN A 328 -12.55 -25.82 -19.27
N GLU A 329 -11.79 -24.74 -19.21
CA GLU A 329 -10.36 -24.73 -19.50
C GLU A 329 -9.58 -24.22 -18.29
N ARG A 330 -8.97 -25.14 -17.56
CA ARG A 330 -8.15 -24.83 -16.40
C ARG A 330 -6.71 -24.62 -16.84
N ILE A 331 -6.08 -23.54 -16.38
CA ILE A 331 -4.64 -23.37 -16.49
C ILE A 331 -3.95 -24.23 -15.42
N THR A 332 -3.16 -25.23 -15.81
CA THR A 332 -2.63 -26.29 -14.94
C THR A 332 -1.14 -26.18 -14.65
N ALA A 333 -0.35 -25.54 -15.53
CA ALA A 333 1.09 -25.38 -15.34
C ALA A 333 1.58 -24.04 -15.89
N ILE A 334 2.62 -23.51 -15.24
CA ILE A 334 3.40 -22.35 -15.69
C ILE A 334 4.82 -22.87 -15.88
N ASN A 335 5.32 -22.91 -17.11
CA ASN A 335 6.75 -23.12 -17.36
C ASN A 335 7.43 -21.75 -17.43
N THR A 336 8.54 -21.58 -16.72
CA THR A 336 9.34 -20.33 -16.68
C THR A 336 10.75 -20.53 -17.26
N GLU A 337 11.01 -21.65 -17.93
CA GLU A 337 12.26 -21.90 -18.63
C GLU A 337 12.52 -20.85 -19.74
N ASP A 338 13.80 -20.55 -19.98
CA ASP A 338 14.27 -19.64 -21.04
C ASP A 338 13.66 -18.22 -21.06
N ASN A 339 13.29 -17.67 -19.90
CA ASN A 339 12.57 -16.38 -19.79
C ASN A 339 11.23 -16.34 -20.54
N ASP A 340 10.65 -17.49 -20.89
CA ASP A 340 9.37 -17.60 -21.60
C ASP A 340 8.30 -18.23 -20.69
N GLU A 341 7.57 -17.36 -19.98
CA GLU A 341 6.42 -17.81 -19.19
C GLU A 341 5.31 -18.38 -20.09
N THR A 342 5.10 -19.68 -20.01
CA THR A 342 4.08 -20.40 -20.80
C THR A 342 3.01 -20.99 -19.91
N TYR A 343 1.74 -20.74 -20.26
CA TYR A 343 0.56 -21.20 -19.54
C TYR A 343 -0.10 -22.35 -20.31
N TYR A 344 -0.29 -23.48 -19.63
CA TYR A 344 -0.88 -24.68 -20.21
C TYR A 344 -2.32 -24.84 -19.76
N GLY A 345 -3.24 -24.96 -20.72
CA GLY A 345 -4.63 -25.27 -20.48
C GLY A 345 -4.90 -26.77 -20.42
N SER A 346 -5.93 -27.16 -19.68
CA SER A 346 -6.33 -28.56 -19.46
C SER A 346 -6.67 -29.31 -20.74
N SER A 347 -7.09 -28.61 -21.79
CA SER A 347 -7.35 -29.20 -23.12
C SER A 347 -6.09 -29.43 -23.95
N GLY A 348 -4.91 -29.04 -23.46
CA GLY A 348 -3.65 -29.05 -24.19
C GLY A 348 -3.36 -27.75 -24.96
N ARG A 349 -4.22 -26.72 -24.84
CA ARG A 349 -3.92 -25.38 -25.39
C ARG A 349 -2.72 -24.77 -24.67
N VAL A 350 -1.91 -24.05 -25.43
CA VAL A 350 -0.69 -23.39 -24.93
C VAL A 350 -0.81 -21.89 -25.15
N TYR A 351 -0.53 -21.11 -24.12
CA TYR A 351 -0.51 -19.66 -24.17
C TYR A 351 0.85 -19.13 -23.69
N SER A 352 1.72 -18.73 -24.63
CA SER A 352 3.04 -18.18 -24.30
C SER A 352 2.98 -16.66 -24.12
N ARG A 353 3.77 -16.14 -23.18
CA ARG A 353 3.91 -14.68 -22.94
C ARG A 353 4.61 -13.94 -24.09
N LYS A 354 5.25 -14.66 -25.03
CA LYS A 354 5.72 -14.10 -26.30
C LYS A 354 4.57 -13.60 -27.19
N ASP A 355 3.43 -14.28 -27.13
CA ASP A 355 2.26 -13.97 -27.94
C ASP A 355 1.19 -13.19 -27.17
N PHE A 356 1.12 -13.37 -25.85
CA PHE A 356 0.06 -12.85 -25.00
C PHE A 356 0.60 -11.96 -23.88
N VAL A 357 -0.03 -10.82 -23.69
CA VAL A 357 -0.04 -10.18 -22.36
C VAL A 357 -1.03 -10.96 -21.49
N VAL A 358 -0.55 -11.54 -20.39
CA VAL A 358 -1.35 -12.42 -19.51
C VAL A 358 -1.79 -11.68 -18.26
N LEU A 359 -3.10 -11.72 -17.97
CA LEU A 359 -3.73 -11.12 -16.80
C LEU A 359 -4.48 -12.19 -15.99
N LEU A 360 -3.99 -12.50 -14.79
CA LEU A 360 -4.63 -13.48 -13.90
C LEU A 360 -5.72 -12.83 -13.02
N ALA A 361 -6.99 -13.06 -13.32
CA ALA A 361 -8.13 -12.67 -12.51
C ALA A 361 -8.61 -13.80 -11.56
N THR A 362 -7.74 -14.76 -11.25
CA THR A 362 -7.97 -15.92 -10.35
C THR A 362 -6.92 -15.99 -9.24
N GLY A 363 -7.06 -16.96 -8.33
CA GLY A 363 -6.03 -17.25 -7.32
C GLY A 363 -6.04 -16.27 -6.15
N VAL A 364 -7.23 -15.89 -5.69
CA VAL A 364 -7.41 -15.04 -4.51
C VAL A 364 -6.88 -15.78 -3.28
N LYS A 365 -5.85 -15.25 -2.62
CA LYS A 365 -5.37 -15.67 -1.30
C LYS A 365 -6.04 -14.81 -0.23
N VAL A 366 -6.62 -15.44 0.78
CA VAL A 366 -7.13 -14.74 1.97
C VAL A 366 -5.96 -14.40 2.88
N ASN A 367 -5.82 -13.14 3.30
CA ASN A 367 -4.68 -12.68 4.09
C ASN A 367 -4.95 -12.89 5.59
N THR A 368 -5.06 -14.14 6.01
CA THR A 368 -5.32 -14.55 7.41
C THR A 368 -4.08 -15.11 8.11
N ASP A 369 -2.89 -14.91 7.54
CA ASP A 369 -1.62 -15.38 8.07
C ASP A 369 -1.40 -14.93 9.54
N ILE A 370 -1.87 -13.75 9.95
CA ILE A 370 -1.79 -13.25 11.34
C ILE A 370 -2.60 -14.08 12.35
N ILE A 371 -3.70 -14.70 11.89
CA ILE A 371 -4.54 -15.60 12.71
C ILE A 371 -3.97 -17.00 12.68
N PHE A 372 -3.63 -17.48 11.48
CA PHE A 372 -3.09 -18.81 11.27
C PHE A 372 -1.75 -19.03 12.01
N ASN A 373 -0.87 -18.04 11.99
CA ASN A 373 0.44 -18.10 12.65
C ASN A 373 0.40 -17.60 14.11
N SER A 374 -0.79 -17.38 14.69
CA SER A 374 -0.85 -16.75 16.00
C SER A 374 -0.24 -17.63 17.09
N THR A 375 0.62 -17.04 17.92
CA THR A 375 1.27 -17.76 19.03
C THR A 375 0.47 -17.75 20.33
N ASN A 376 -0.78 -17.24 20.33
CA ASN A 376 -1.62 -17.24 21.54
C ASN A 376 -2.04 -18.66 21.94
N GLU A 377 -1.97 -18.94 23.25
CA GLU A 377 -2.36 -20.23 23.84
C GLU A 377 -3.82 -20.62 23.56
N SER A 378 -4.74 -19.64 23.44
CA SER A 378 -6.15 -19.95 23.15
C SER A 378 -6.43 -20.22 21.66
N CYS A 379 -5.40 -20.36 20.82
CA CYS A 379 -5.47 -20.80 19.42
C CYS A 379 -6.48 -20.01 18.56
N LEU A 380 -6.06 -18.87 17.98
CA LEU A 380 -6.93 -18.06 17.13
C LEU A 380 -7.27 -18.72 15.78
N ASP A 381 -6.42 -19.63 15.31
CA ASP A 381 -6.58 -20.40 14.08
C ASP A 381 -7.87 -21.23 14.06
N ILE A 382 -8.41 -21.62 15.23
CA ILE A 382 -9.72 -22.29 15.33
C ILE A 382 -10.83 -21.43 14.73
N CYS A 383 -10.66 -20.11 14.62
CA CYS A 383 -11.64 -19.19 14.04
C CYS A 383 -11.64 -19.23 12.49
N LEU A 384 -10.73 -19.96 11.84
CA LEU A 384 -10.68 -20.08 10.39
C LEU A 384 -11.57 -21.23 9.90
N ASP A 385 -12.29 -21.04 8.79
CA ASP A 385 -12.98 -22.12 8.10
C ASP A 385 -12.01 -22.93 7.20
N SER A 386 -12.53 -23.97 6.55
CA SER A 386 -11.74 -24.86 5.68
C SER A 386 -11.12 -24.15 4.46
N HIS A 387 -11.53 -22.93 4.16
CA HIS A 387 -11.02 -22.12 3.05
C HIS A 387 -10.13 -20.95 3.54
N GLY A 388 -9.88 -20.87 4.85
CA GLY A 388 -9.03 -19.84 5.47
C GLY A 388 -9.74 -18.52 5.75
N TYR A 389 -11.07 -18.44 5.61
CA TYR A 389 -11.83 -17.25 6.01
C TYR A 389 -12.05 -17.22 7.52
N ILE A 390 -12.03 -16.03 8.12
CA ILE A 390 -12.38 -15.84 9.53
C ILE A 390 -13.89 -16.02 9.69
N ARG A 391 -14.28 -16.95 10.57
CA ARG A 391 -15.66 -17.12 11.00
C ARG A 391 -16.08 -16.00 11.93
N VAL A 392 -17.18 -15.35 11.59
CA VAL A 392 -17.72 -14.22 12.35
C VAL A 392 -19.21 -14.40 12.65
N LYS A 393 -19.62 -13.90 13.81
CA LYS A 393 -21.04 -13.76 14.18
C LYS A 393 -21.71 -12.70 13.29
N PRO A 394 -23.05 -12.61 13.23
CA PRO A 394 -23.75 -11.52 12.54
C PRO A 394 -23.38 -10.11 13.02
N THR A 395 -22.79 -10.00 14.22
CA THR A 395 -22.25 -8.76 14.81
C THR A 395 -20.84 -8.40 14.31
N LEU A 396 -20.25 -9.24 13.46
CA LEU A 396 -18.87 -9.19 12.94
C LEU A 396 -17.76 -9.39 13.99
N GLN A 397 -18.11 -9.84 15.19
CA GLN A 397 -17.15 -10.37 16.15
C GLN A 397 -16.68 -11.75 15.68
N ILE A 398 -15.40 -12.06 15.85
CA ILE A 398 -14.88 -13.40 15.52
C ILE A 398 -15.60 -14.46 16.36
N GLU A 399 -15.78 -15.65 15.78
CA GLU A 399 -16.37 -16.80 16.48
C GLU A 399 -15.36 -17.46 17.41
N HIS A 400 -14.96 -16.74 18.45
CA HIS A 400 -14.13 -17.23 19.53
C HIS A 400 -14.91 -17.25 20.85
N TRP A 401 -14.68 -18.27 21.67
CA TRP A 401 -15.33 -18.42 22.98
C TRP A 401 -14.85 -17.36 24.00
N LYS A 402 -13.59 -16.91 23.88
CA LYS A 402 -12.95 -15.94 24.80
C LYS A 402 -12.94 -14.50 24.29
N TYR A 403 -12.69 -14.29 22.99
CA TYR A 403 -12.19 -13.01 22.48
C TYR A 403 -13.30 -12.20 21.79
N ASN A 404 -14.23 -11.69 22.58
CA ASN A 404 -15.36 -10.91 22.08
C ASN A 404 -14.97 -9.46 21.68
N HIS A 405 -13.76 -9.00 21.99
CA HIS A 405 -13.26 -7.67 21.62
C HIS A 405 -12.59 -7.63 20.23
N ILE A 406 -12.56 -8.75 19.51
CA ILE A 406 -11.97 -8.87 18.18
C ILE A 406 -13.07 -8.98 17.13
N PHE A 407 -12.95 -8.15 16.10
CA PHE A 407 -13.84 -8.09 14.95
C PHE A 407 -13.08 -8.40 13.67
N ALA A 408 -13.79 -8.89 12.65
CA ALA A 408 -13.25 -9.03 11.32
C ALA A 408 -14.26 -8.54 10.28
N GLY A 409 -13.78 -7.91 9.21
CA GLY A 409 -14.62 -7.33 8.17
C GLY A 409 -14.00 -7.39 6.78
N GLY A 410 -14.85 -7.31 5.75
CA GLY A 410 -14.43 -7.33 4.36
C GLY A 410 -14.07 -8.72 3.84
N ASP A 411 -13.15 -8.75 2.88
CA ASP A 411 -12.85 -9.94 2.06
C ASP A 411 -12.34 -11.16 2.87
N ILE A 412 -11.91 -10.98 4.12
CA ILE A 412 -11.35 -12.06 4.97
C ILE A 412 -12.40 -12.88 5.72
N THR A 413 -13.67 -12.49 5.68
CA THR A 413 -14.72 -13.12 6.49
C THR A 413 -15.52 -14.16 5.71
N ASN A 414 -16.07 -15.15 6.42
CA ASN A 414 -16.98 -16.14 5.84
C ASN A 414 -18.43 -15.64 5.64
N VAL A 415 -18.68 -14.33 5.80
CA VAL A 415 -19.99 -13.72 5.54
C VAL A 415 -20.43 -14.06 4.12
N VAL A 416 -21.62 -14.63 3.99
CA VAL A 416 -22.22 -15.03 2.71
C VAL A 416 -22.68 -13.78 1.95
N GLU A 417 -21.77 -13.24 1.14
CA GLU A 417 -21.97 -12.01 0.37
C GLU A 417 -21.09 -12.00 -0.87
N GLU A 418 -21.39 -11.12 -1.82
CA GLU A 418 -20.41 -10.80 -2.86
C GLU A 418 -19.34 -9.86 -2.26
N LYS A 419 -18.08 -10.33 -2.23
CA LYS A 419 -16.93 -9.58 -1.68
C LYS A 419 -16.64 -8.35 -2.54
N THR A 420 -17.13 -7.21 -2.09
CA THR A 420 -17.03 -5.91 -2.78
C THR A 420 -16.62 -4.82 -1.82
N ALA A 421 -16.05 -3.72 -2.35
CA ALA A 421 -15.75 -2.54 -1.54
C ALA A 421 -17.00 -1.99 -0.82
N TYR A 422 -18.19 -2.12 -1.41
CA TYR A 422 -19.45 -1.74 -0.78
C TYR A 422 -19.76 -2.59 0.47
N ALA A 423 -19.69 -3.92 0.32
CA ALA A 423 -19.91 -4.86 1.43
C ALA A 423 -18.88 -4.62 2.56
N ALA A 424 -17.60 -4.45 2.21
CA ALA A 424 -16.56 -4.11 3.17
C ALA A 424 -16.84 -2.79 3.91
N THR A 425 -17.38 -1.77 3.21
CA THR A 425 -17.75 -0.49 3.83
C THR A 425 -18.91 -0.65 4.82
N ILE A 426 -19.94 -1.42 4.48
CA ILE A 426 -21.04 -1.74 5.40
C ILE A 426 -20.52 -2.49 6.63
N ALA A 427 -19.61 -3.44 6.45
CA ALA A 427 -18.97 -4.16 7.54
C ALA A 427 -18.24 -3.21 8.49
N GLY A 428 -17.45 -2.26 7.94
CA GLY A 428 -16.78 -1.24 8.74
C GLY A 428 -17.74 -0.37 9.57
N VAL A 429 -18.87 0.06 8.99
CA VAL A 429 -19.92 0.82 9.71
C VAL A 429 -20.53 -0.01 10.85
N CYS A 430 -20.81 -1.29 10.60
CA CYS A 430 -21.32 -2.22 11.60
C CYS A 430 -20.35 -2.39 12.77
N ILE A 431 -19.08 -2.70 12.49
CA ILE A 431 -18.02 -2.89 13.49
C ILE A 431 -17.85 -1.63 14.34
N ALA A 432 -17.68 -0.47 13.71
CA ALA A 432 -17.50 0.80 14.43
C ALA A 432 -18.70 1.11 15.35
N ARG A 433 -19.93 0.85 14.88
CA ARG A 433 -21.14 1.02 15.69
C ARG A 433 -21.18 0.03 16.86
N ASN A 434 -20.74 -1.21 16.66
CA ASN A 434 -20.71 -2.23 17.71
C ASN A 434 -19.66 -1.94 18.78
N ILE A 435 -18.46 -1.48 18.40
CA ILE A 435 -17.47 -0.97 19.36
C ILE A 435 -18.08 0.15 20.21
N CYS A 436 -18.71 1.15 19.57
CA CYS A 436 -19.37 2.25 20.30
C CYS A 436 -20.50 1.81 21.24
N ARG A 437 -21.11 0.66 20.99
CA ARG A 437 -22.16 0.08 21.83
C ARG A 437 -21.57 -0.66 23.02
N LEU A 438 -20.52 -1.44 22.79
CA LEU A 438 -19.80 -2.14 23.85
C LEU A 438 -19.24 -1.16 24.88
N GLU A 439 -18.64 -0.06 24.43
CA GLU A 439 -18.17 1.04 25.30
C GLU A 439 -19.28 1.68 26.15
N LYS A 440 -20.54 1.53 25.74
CA LYS A 440 -21.71 2.05 26.46
C LYS A 440 -22.43 0.96 27.27
N GLY A 441 -21.82 -0.20 27.45
CA GLY A 441 -22.42 -1.37 28.10
C GLY A 441 -23.62 -1.94 27.34
N LYS A 442 -23.75 -1.67 26.04
CA LYS A 442 -24.88 -2.12 25.21
C LYS A 442 -24.47 -3.34 24.37
N LYS A 443 -25.41 -4.28 24.22
CA LYS A 443 -25.24 -5.44 23.34
C LYS A 443 -24.94 -5.02 21.89
N PRO A 444 -24.01 -5.68 21.18
CA PRO A 444 -23.78 -5.48 19.75
C PRO A 444 -25.05 -5.72 18.90
N LEU A 445 -25.02 -5.26 17.66
CA LEU A 445 -26.10 -5.40 16.69
C LEU A 445 -25.64 -6.26 15.53
N ASP A 446 -26.58 -7.04 15.01
CA ASP A 446 -26.37 -7.82 13.81
C ASP A 446 -26.42 -6.89 12.58
N GLN A 447 -25.62 -7.21 11.55
CA GLN A 447 -25.76 -6.56 10.25
C GLN A 447 -27.21 -6.64 9.76
N GLY A 448 -27.69 -5.58 9.08
CA GLY A 448 -29.07 -5.48 8.61
C GLY A 448 -30.11 -5.07 9.66
N THR A 449 -29.72 -4.83 10.93
CA THR A 449 -30.67 -4.47 12.00
C THR A 449 -30.49 -3.04 12.51
N LYS A 450 -31.58 -2.43 13.00
CA LYS A 450 -31.57 -1.15 13.77
C LYS A 450 -30.74 -0.03 13.11
N GLY A 451 -30.90 0.13 11.80
CA GLY A 451 -30.23 1.15 10.98
C GLY A 451 -28.86 0.75 10.43
N LEU A 452 -28.46 -0.53 10.56
CA LEU A 452 -27.37 -1.14 9.81
C LEU A 452 -27.91 -1.76 8.52
N ILE A 453 -27.07 -1.78 7.48
CA ILE A 453 -27.39 -2.40 6.20
C ILE A 453 -26.97 -3.87 6.23
N ALA A 454 -27.75 -4.75 5.59
CA ALA A 454 -27.42 -6.16 5.46
C ALA A 454 -26.35 -6.36 4.38
N PRO A 455 -25.45 -7.35 4.53
CA PRO A 455 -24.50 -7.67 3.47
C PRO A 455 -25.26 -8.16 2.22
N PRO A 456 -24.86 -7.71 1.01
CA PRO A 456 -25.55 -8.12 -0.21
C PRO A 456 -25.21 -9.57 -0.54
N ALA A 457 -26.18 -10.48 -0.39
CA ALA A 457 -26.05 -11.90 -0.73
C ALA A 457 -25.88 -12.17 -2.24
N LYS A 458 -26.07 -11.13 -3.08
CA LYS A 458 -25.89 -11.18 -4.53
C LYS A 458 -25.13 -9.93 -4.99
N PRO A 459 -24.38 -10.02 -6.10
CA PRO A 459 -23.75 -8.86 -6.71
C PRO A 459 -24.74 -7.71 -6.94
N LEU A 460 -24.38 -6.49 -6.53
CA LEU A 460 -25.26 -5.31 -6.56
C LEU A 460 -25.77 -4.97 -7.97
N HIS A 461 -24.99 -5.31 -9.01
CA HIS A 461 -25.36 -5.17 -10.42
C HIS A 461 -26.57 -6.04 -10.83
N GLY A 462 -27.04 -6.93 -9.95
CA GLY A 462 -28.24 -7.74 -10.10
C GLY A 462 -29.43 -7.32 -9.21
N ILE A 463 -29.31 -6.25 -8.41
CA ILE A 463 -30.36 -5.78 -7.50
C ILE A 463 -30.94 -4.48 -8.06
N THR A 464 -32.04 -4.57 -8.82
CA THR A 464 -32.74 -3.42 -9.42
C THR A 464 -33.26 -2.40 -8.40
N SER A 465 -33.46 -2.82 -7.14
CA SER A 465 -33.91 -1.97 -6.04
C SER A 465 -32.79 -1.25 -5.29
N GLN A 466 -31.52 -1.61 -5.49
CA GLN A 466 -30.38 -1.10 -4.72
C GLN A 466 -29.09 -0.90 -5.53
N GLY A 467 -29.15 -0.69 -6.85
CA GLY A 467 -27.96 -0.61 -7.71
C GLY A 467 -27.81 0.69 -8.50
N GLY A 468 -26.92 1.58 -8.04
CA GLY A 468 -26.06 2.43 -8.88
C GLY A 468 -26.54 3.84 -9.23
N ILE A 469 -25.93 4.84 -8.58
CA ILE A 469 -25.87 6.29 -8.87
C ILE A 469 -27.24 7.01 -9.04
N GLU A 470 -27.44 8.11 -8.31
CA GLU A 470 -28.55 9.04 -8.51
C GLU A 470 -28.56 9.60 -9.96
N ASN A 471 -29.75 9.72 -10.56
CA ASN A 471 -30.03 10.25 -11.92
C ASN A 471 -29.71 9.35 -13.13
N LEU A 472 -30.00 8.03 -13.07
CA LEU A 472 -30.12 7.21 -14.29
C LEU A 472 -31.60 6.97 -14.66
N ASN A 473 -31.93 7.21 -15.93
CA ASN A 473 -33.27 6.99 -16.46
C ASN A 473 -33.61 5.48 -16.53
N SER A 474 -34.89 5.15 -16.76
CA SER A 474 -35.36 3.75 -16.71
C SER A 474 -34.70 2.85 -17.76
N LEU A 475 -34.21 3.42 -18.87
CA LEU A 475 -33.52 2.70 -19.94
C LEU A 475 -32.07 2.38 -19.54
N GLU A 476 -31.37 3.34 -18.95
CA GLU A 476 -30.00 3.22 -18.46
C GLU A 476 -29.87 2.23 -17.29
N ARG A 477 -30.87 2.18 -16.39
CA ARG A 477 -30.95 1.13 -15.34
C ARG A 477 -31.17 -0.27 -15.91
N HIS A 478 -31.86 -0.37 -17.05
CA HIS A 478 -32.13 -1.64 -17.71
C HIS A 478 -30.98 -2.12 -18.60
N LEU A 479 -30.07 -1.21 -19.00
CA LEU A 479 -28.93 -1.42 -19.90
C LEU A 479 -27.59 -1.12 -19.23
N SER A 480 -27.54 -1.00 -17.91
CA SER A 480 -26.33 -0.64 -17.16
C SER A 480 -25.18 -1.63 -17.35
N PHE A 481 -25.50 -2.88 -17.69
CA PHE A 481 -24.54 -3.93 -18.06
C PHE A 481 -24.05 -3.87 -19.53
N LEU A 482 -24.61 -2.96 -20.36
CA LEU A 482 -24.28 -2.75 -21.78
C LEU A 482 -23.71 -1.35 -22.06
N ASN A 483 -23.63 -0.48 -21.05
CA ASN A 483 -23.10 0.88 -21.18
C ASN A 483 -21.55 0.84 -21.10
N PRO A 484 -20.78 1.62 -21.89
CA PRO A 484 -19.30 1.51 -21.98
C PRO A 484 -18.53 1.81 -20.69
N THR A 485 -19.21 2.19 -19.61
CA THR A 485 -18.63 2.40 -18.30
C THR A 485 -19.16 1.33 -17.34
N TRP A 486 -18.54 0.14 -17.34
CA TRP A 486 -18.60 -0.80 -16.22
C TRP A 486 -18.21 -0.13 -14.87
N GLU A 487 -17.57 1.04 -14.92
CA GLU A 487 -17.35 1.94 -13.79
C GLU A 487 -18.65 2.52 -13.20
N ALA A 488 -19.68 2.79 -14.02
CA ALA A 488 -20.98 3.31 -13.58
C ALA A 488 -21.82 2.29 -12.80
N LEU A 489 -21.45 1.01 -12.90
CA LEU A 489 -22.05 -0.10 -12.16
C LEU A 489 -21.54 -0.16 -10.71
N LYS A 490 -20.34 0.36 -10.43
CA LYS A 490 -19.81 0.44 -9.07
C LYS A 490 -20.73 1.32 -8.24
N TYR A 491 -21.22 0.79 -7.12
CA TYR A 491 -22.15 1.50 -6.24
C TYR A 491 -21.62 2.89 -5.83
N PHE A 492 -20.30 3.01 -5.69
CA PHE A 492 -19.60 4.28 -5.56
C PHE A 492 -18.52 4.37 -6.63
N ASN A 493 -18.48 5.45 -7.40
CA ASN A 493 -17.29 5.81 -8.16
C ASN A 493 -16.17 6.31 -7.23
N GLU A 494 -14.95 6.47 -7.75
CA GLU A 494 -13.79 6.90 -6.97
C GLU A 494 -14.07 8.15 -6.11
N LYS A 495 -14.63 9.21 -6.73
CA LYS A 495 -14.92 10.49 -6.05
C LYS A 495 -15.94 10.31 -4.92
N GLN A 496 -16.99 9.52 -5.14
CA GLN A 496 -18.01 9.22 -4.14
C GLN A 496 -17.42 8.40 -2.99
N TYR A 497 -16.61 7.39 -3.30
CA TYR A 497 -15.94 6.55 -2.31
C TYR A 497 -14.98 7.38 -1.45
N PHE A 498 -14.16 8.23 -2.07
CA PHE A 498 -13.26 9.15 -1.36
C PHE A 498 -14.03 10.12 -0.48
N LYS A 499 -15.16 10.65 -0.95
CA LYS A 499 -16.02 11.50 -0.14
C LYS A 499 -16.56 10.74 1.07
N ILE A 500 -16.97 9.49 0.93
CA ILE A 500 -17.44 8.66 2.05
C ILE A 500 -16.34 8.46 3.09
N VAL A 501 -15.14 8.07 2.65
CA VAL A 501 -14.01 7.82 3.55
C VAL A 501 -13.54 9.10 4.25
N ARG A 502 -13.42 10.22 3.52
CA ARG A 502 -12.91 11.49 4.07
C ARG A 502 -13.95 12.31 4.83
N SER A 503 -15.16 12.47 4.28
CA SER A 503 -16.16 13.41 4.81
C SER A 503 -16.99 12.84 5.96
N LYS A 504 -16.80 11.57 6.34
CA LYS A 504 -17.53 10.88 7.42
C LYS A 504 -19.06 10.91 7.28
N LYS A 505 -19.59 11.26 6.10
CA LYS A 505 -21.03 11.18 5.78
C LYS A 505 -21.43 9.73 5.49
N LEU A 506 -21.43 8.93 6.54
CA LEU A 506 -21.78 7.50 6.50
C LEU A 506 -23.28 7.24 6.35
N SER A 507 -24.13 8.27 6.36
CA SER A 507 -25.60 8.15 6.30
C SER A 507 -26.12 7.39 5.07
N ILE A 508 -25.35 7.40 3.98
CA ILE A 508 -25.65 6.65 2.74
C ILE A 508 -25.44 5.14 2.91
N ILE A 509 -24.65 4.73 3.91
CA ILE A 509 -24.23 3.34 4.17
C ILE A 509 -24.72 2.87 5.56
N GLY A 510 -25.73 3.57 6.09
CA GLY A 510 -26.37 3.25 7.37
C GLY A 510 -26.13 4.32 8.43
N ARG A 511 -26.56 4.03 9.66
CA ARG A 511 -26.52 5.03 10.73
C ARG A 511 -25.10 5.23 11.27
N THR A 512 -24.56 6.44 11.08
CA THR A 512 -23.24 6.88 11.55
C THR A 512 -23.01 6.51 13.03
N PRO A 513 -21.86 5.91 13.38
CA PRO A 513 -21.44 5.72 14.76
C PRO A 513 -21.34 7.06 15.50
N LYS A 514 -21.66 7.08 16.80
CA LYS A 514 -21.42 8.27 17.62
C LYS A 514 -19.94 8.32 17.98
N THR A 515 -19.31 9.49 17.93
CA THR A 515 -17.95 9.69 18.45
C THR A 515 -17.90 9.24 19.91
N LEU A 516 -16.85 8.50 20.27
CA LEU A 516 -16.52 8.20 21.66
C LEU A 516 -15.74 9.39 22.21
N GLU A 517 -16.24 9.97 23.30
CA GLU A 517 -15.52 11.04 24.00
C GLU A 517 -14.42 10.41 24.86
N ALA A 518 -13.23 11.02 24.88
CA ALA A 518 -12.18 10.60 25.79
C ALA A 518 -12.66 10.78 27.25
N PRO A 519 -12.32 9.87 28.17
CA PRO A 519 -12.64 10.02 29.59
C PRO A 519 -12.24 11.41 30.10
N ALA A 520 -13.06 12.00 30.98
CA ALA A 520 -12.87 13.36 31.50
C ALA A 520 -11.48 13.60 32.14
N THR A 521 -10.78 12.54 32.54
CA THR A 521 -9.41 12.56 33.05
C THR A 521 -8.37 12.97 32.02
N LEU A 522 -8.53 12.61 30.74
CA LEU A 522 -7.63 13.00 29.64
C LEU A 522 -7.96 14.38 29.03
N GLN A 523 -9.11 14.95 29.35
CA GLN A 523 -9.52 16.27 28.84
C GLN A 523 -8.88 17.43 29.64
N LYS A 524 -8.33 17.17 30.84
CA LYS A 524 -7.69 18.19 31.68
C LYS A 524 -6.30 18.63 31.19
N GLU A 525 -5.64 17.87 30.32
CA GLU A 525 -4.31 18.23 29.76
C GLU A 525 -4.38 19.12 28.51
N LYS A 526 -5.58 19.41 27.99
CA LYS A 526 -5.79 20.34 26.86
C LYS A 526 -6.37 21.68 27.29
N LYS A 527 -5.85 22.29 28.36
CA LYS A 527 -5.99 23.74 28.53
C LYS A 527 -4.83 24.43 27.81
N PRO A 528 -5.08 25.35 26.86
CA PRO A 528 -4.01 26.14 26.29
C PRO A 528 -3.38 26.98 27.40
N THR A 529 -2.05 26.90 27.52
CA THR A 529 -1.26 27.88 28.28
C THR A 529 -1.62 29.27 27.75
N PRO A 530 -1.90 30.27 28.60
CA PRO A 530 -2.15 31.62 28.14
C PRO A 530 -0.95 32.11 27.33
N ALA A 531 -1.21 32.71 26.17
CA ALA A 531 -0.18 33.37 25.38
C ALA A 531 0.57 34.37 26.29
N CYS A 532 1.89 34.20 26.39
CA CYS A 532 2.76 35.20 27.00
C CYS A 532 2.56 36.51 26.22
N SER A 533 2.15 37.54 26.94
CA SER A 533 2.03 38.91 26.47
C SER A 533 3.30 39.33 25.75
N GLN A 534 3.15 39.95 24.58
CA GLN A 534 4.20 40.74 23.95
C GLN A 534 4.53 41.90 24.90
N GLU A 535 5.59 41.75 25.68
CA GLU A 535 6.32 42.89 26.22
C GLU A 535 7.27 43.39 25.12
N SER A 536 7.00 44.61 24.69
CA SER A 536 7.83 45.44 23.84
C SER A 536 9.21 45.63 24.46
N LEU A 537 10.23 45.04 23.83
CA LEU A 537 11.63 45.40 24.08
C LEU A 537 11.96 46.63 23.22
N GLU A 538 11.95 47.80 23.87
CA GLU A 538 12.56 49.02 23.35
C GLU A 538 14.08 48.81 23.21
N ILE A 539 14.59 49.03 21.99
CA ILE A 539 16.01 49.08 21.70
C ILE A 539 16.50 50.47 22.14
N ILE A 540 17.20 50.53 23.28
CA ILE A 540 17.99 51.70 23.66
C ILE A 540 19.32 51.61 22.94
N ALA A 541 19.53 52.52 21.98
CA ALA A 541 20.82 52.75 21.36
C ALA A 541 21.75 53.43 22.38
N ASP A 542 22.90 52.82 22.65
CA ASP A 542 23.99 53.46 23.38
C ASP A 542 25.10 53.79 22.38
N GLU A 543 25.14 55.07 21.99
CA GLU A 543 26.25 55.68 21.28
C GLU A 543 27.40 55.88 22.28
N ASN A 544 28.50 55.13 22.13
CA ASN A 544 29.89 55.57 22.35
C ASN A 544 30.85 54.38 22.53
N GLN A 545 31.64 54.07 21.50
CA GLN A 545 33.13 54.06 21.54
C GLN A 545 33.74 53.20 20.41
N PRO A 546 34.96 53.56 19.94
CA PRO A 546 35.36 53.35 18.55
C PRO A 546 36.17 52.08 18.28
N LEU A 547 36.19 51.75 16.99
CA LEU A 547 36.94 50.71 16.30
C LEU A 547 38.44 50.67 16.65
N ILE A 548 38.92 49.44 16.88
CA ILE A 548 40.21 48.93 16.37
C ILE A 548 39.93 47.59 15.71
#